data_AF-A0A521D898-F1
#
_entry.id   AF-A0A521D898-F1
#
_cell.length_a   1.000
_cell.length_b   1.000
_cell.length_c   1.000
_cell.angle_alpha   90.00
_cell.angle_beta   90.00
_cell.angle_gamma   90.00
#
_symmetry.space_group_name_H-M   'P 1'
#
loop_
_entity.id
_entity.type
_entity.pdbx_description
1 polymer ?
#
loop_
_entity_poly.entity_id
_entity_poly.type
_entity_poly.pdbx_seq_one_letter_code
_entity_poly.pdbx_strand_id
1 'polypeptide(L)'
;MSDEELEDFTILRELDEPITEEELDAAGEQSGEVLERLREEGVGIEWVDSEVMTDEDGDVTGTFCHYRAEDAEAIREHAERAGLPATRIDRRGEPLEGE
;
A
#
# COMPACT_ATOMS: atom_id res chain seq x y z
N MET A 1 -20.99 8.19 -10.03
CA MET A 1 -19.64 8.25 -9.46
C MET A 1 -18.76 7.74 -10.56
N SER A 2 -17.93 8.63 -11.08
CA SER A 2 -17.20 8.43 -12.32
C SER A 2 -16.37 7.15 -12.20
N ASP A 3 -16.47 6.32 -13.22
CA ASP A 3 -15.50 5.27 -13.52
C ASP A 3 -14.23 6.03 -13.96
N GLU A 4 -13.56 6.69 -13.02
CA GLU A 4 -12.20 7.15 -13.25
C GLU A 4 -11.38 5.86 -13.39
N GLU A 5 -10.72 5.69 -14.54
CA GLU A 5 -9.91 4.52 -14.83
C GLU A 5 -8.75 4.48 -13.83
N LEU A 6 -8.97 3.89 -12.66
CA LEU A 6 -7.94 3.71 -11.65
C LEU A 6 -6.86 2.79 -12.22
N GLU A 7 -5.63 3.28 -12.20
CA GLU A 7 -4.44 2.53 -12.58
C GLU A 7 -3.99 1.65 -11.41
N ASP A 8 -3.50 0.44 -11.71
CA ASP A 8 -2.92 -0.45 -10.72
C ASP A 8 -1.49 -0.01 -10.36
N PHE A 9 -1.22 0.07 -9.06
CA PHE A 9 0.07 0.44 -8.48
C PHE A 9 0.54 -0.63 -7.49
N THR A 10 1.81 -0.98 -7.57
CA THR A 10 2.49 -1.77 -6.55
C THR A 10 3.39 -0.85 -5.74
N ILE A 11 3.22 -0.93 -4.42
CA ILE A 11 3.97 -0.15 -3.44
C ILE A 11 4.83 -1.12 -2.64
N LEU A 12 6.10 -0.77 -2.45
CA LEU A 12 6.95 -1.38 -1.43
C LEU A 12 7.05 -0.42 -0.25
N ARG A 13 6.81 -0.97 0.94
CA ARG A 13 7.08 -0.31 2.22
C ARG A 13 8.15 -1.14 2.91
N GLU A 14 9.41 -0.86 2.59
CA GLU A 14 10.56 -1.48 3.25
C GLU A 14 10.79 -0.77 4.59
N LEU A 15 11.00 -1.55 5.65
CA LEU A 15 11.28 -1.03 7.00
C LEU A 15 12.77 -1.12 7.27
N ASP A 16 13.36 -0.02 7.76
CA ASP A 16 14.76 0.01 8.18
C ASP A 16 15.04 -0.91 9.38
N GLU A 17 14.05 -1.04 10.28
CA GLU A 17 14.07 -1.91 11.45
C GLU A 17 12.86 -2.84 11.38
N PRO A 18 13.04 -4.16 11.57
CA PRO A 18 11.93 -5.09 11.51
C PRO A 18 10.99 -4.88 12.70
N ILE A 19 9.70 -5.12 12.47
CA ILE A 19 8.63 -4.95 13.46
C ILE A 19 7.92 -6.28 13.72
N THR A 20 7.16 -6.34 14.80
CA THR A 20 6.31 -7.49 15.11
C THR A 20 5.02 -7.49 14.30
N GLU A 21 4.36 -8.65 14.22
CA GLU A 21 3.03 -8.76 13.61
C GLU A 21 1.99 -7.85 14.27
N GLU A 22 2.02 -7.66 15.59
CA GLU A 22 1.11 -6.74 16.30
C GLU A 22 1.32 -5.28 15.88
N GLU A 23 2.57 -4.86 15.67
CA GLU A 23 2.89 -3.52 15.17
C GLU A 23 2.43 -3.34 13.72
N LEU A 24 2.57 -4.39 12.90
CA LEU A 24 2.06 -4.39 11.54
C LEU A 24 0.53 -4.28 11.51
N ASP A 25 -0.19 -5.02 12.36
CA ASP A 25 -1.65 -4.96 12.44
C ASP A 25 -2.12 -3.55 12.81
N ALA A 26 -1.47 -2.90 13.77
CA ALA A 26 -1.76 -1.51 14.15
C ALA A 26 -1.51 -0.53 12.99
N ALA A 27 -0.41 -0.71 12.25
CA ALA A 27 -0.13 0.07 11.05
C ALA A 27 -1.17 -0.18 9.94
N GLY A 28 -1.61 -1.42 9.77
CA GLY A 28 -2.65 -1.82 8.82
C GLY A 28 -4.00 -1.16 9.12
N GLU A 29 -4.40 -1.13 10.40
CA GLU A 29 -5.65 -0.47 10.83
C GLU A 29 -5.60 1.04 10.54
N GLN A 30 -4.49 1.71 10.91
CA GLN A 30 -4.27 3.13 10.62
C GLN A 30 -4.28 3.43 9.11
N SER A 31 -3.62 2.59 8.31
CA SER A 31 -3.60 2.67 6.85
C SER A 31 -5.01 2.57 6.26
N GLY A 32 -5.83 1.68 6.82
CA GLY A 32 -7.24 1.52 6.48
C GLY A 32 -8.04 2.79 6.75
N GLU A 33 -7.97 3.33 7.97
CA GLU A 33 -8.71 4.55 8.34
C GLU A 33 -8.38 5.74 7.43
N VAL A 34 -7.10 5.91 7.07
CA VAL A 34 -6.67 6.98 6.17
C VAL A 34 -7.18 6.77 4.75
N LEU A 35 -7.18 5.53 4.27
CA LEU A 35 -7.76 5.17 2.98
C LEU A 35 -9.25 5.54 2.93
N GLU A 36 -10.00 5.24 3.99
CA GLU A 36 -11.42 5.60 4.05
C GLU A 36 -11.63 7.11 3.96
N ARG A 37 -10.85 7.90 4.70
CA ARG A 37 -10.94 9.37 4.65
C ARG A 37 -10.62 9.93 3.27
N LEU A 38 -9.59 9.41 2.61
CA LEU A 38 -9.23 9.83 1.25
C LEU A 38 -10.38 9.61 0.26
N ARG A 39 -11.04 8.44 0.33
CA ARG A 39 -12.23 8.17 -0.47
C ARG A 39 -13.40 9.11 -0.14
N GLU A 40 -13.60 9.44 1.13
CA GLU A 40 -14.63 10.42 1.55
C GLU A 40 -14.35 11.84 1.03
N GLU A 41 -13.07 12.20 0.92
CA GLU A 41 -12.60 13.46 0.33
C GLU A 41 -12.72 13.49 -1.21
N GLY A 42 -13.01 12.34 -1.83
CA GLY A 42 -13.20 12.18 -3.26
C GLY A 42 -11.93 11.77 -4.01
N VAL A 43 -10.88 11.35 -3.30
CA VAL A 43 -9.67 10.78 -3.91
C VAL A 43 -9.98 9.37 -4.40
N GLY A 44 -9.69 9.12 -5.67
CA GLY A 44 -9.84 7.82 -6.31
C GLY A 44 -8.72 6.89 -5.88
N ILE A 45 -8.90 6.19 -4.77
CA ILE A 45 -7.93 5.20 -4.26
C ILE A 45 -8.64 3.99 -3.65
N GLU A 46 -8.15 2.80 -3.96
CA GLU A 46 -8.67 1.51 -3.52
C GLU A 46 -7.53 0.57 -3.16
N TRP A 47 -7.66 -0.12 -2.03
CA TRP A 47 -6.76 -1.19 -1.64
C TRP A 47 -7.24 -2.52 -2.24
N VAL A 48 -6.34 -3.27 -2.87
CA VAL A 48 -6.64 -4.57 -3.49
C VAL A 48 -6.15 -5.72 -2.62
N ASP A 49 -4.85 -5.74 -2.35
CA ASP A 49 -4.19 -6.80 -1.59
C ASP A 49 -2.86 -6.30 -0.99
N SER A 50 -2.34 -7.04 -0.02
CA SER A 50 -1.02 -6.78 0.54
C SER A 50 -0.34 -8.07 0.95
N GLU A 51 0.94 -8.16 0.64
CA GLU A 51 1.83 -9.26 0.97
C GLU A 51 2.82 -8.77 2.02
N VAL A 52 2.94 -9.53 3.11
CA VAL A 52 3.85 -9.23 4.21
C VAL A 52 5.19 -9.88 3.91
N MET A 53 6.27 -9.09 4.04
CA MET A 53 7.64 -9.59 3.96
C MET A 53 8.13 -9.88 5.37
N THR A 54 8.58 -11.10 5.60
CA THR A 54 9.21 -11.51 6.87
C THR A 54 10.63 -12.00 6.63
N ASP A 55 11.48 -11.88 7.64
CA ASP A 55 12.80 -12.52 7.63
C ASP A 55 12.74 -14.00 8.07
N GLU A 56 13.92 -14.61 8.24
CA GLU A 56 14.06 -16.01 8.67
C GLU A 56 13.61 -16.25 10.11
N ASP A 57 13.62 -15.22 10.95
CA ASP A 57 13.22 -15.25 12.35
C ASP A 57 11.71 -14.98 12.52
N GLY A 58 11.04 -14.54 11.45
CA GLY A 58 9.61 -14.28 11.38
C GLY A 58 9.24 -12.82 11.65
N ASP A 59 10.22 -11.94 11.80
CA ASP A 59 9.97 -10.51 12.00
C ASP A 59 9.62 -9.84 10.67
N VAL A 60 8.73 -8.84 10.72
CA VAL A 60 8.23 -8.15 9.52
C VAL A 60 9.27 -7.13 9.05
N THR A 61 9.77 -7.32 7.85
CA THR A 61 10.75 -6.43 7.20
C THR A 61 10.09 -5.41 6.27
N GLY A 62 8.80 -5.58 5.99
CA GLY A 62 8.02 -4.63 5.21
C GLY A 62 6.80 -5.27 4.55
N THR A 63 6.20 -4.53 3.61
CA THR A 63 5.01 -4.99 2.89
C THR A 63 5.05 -4.59 1.42
N PHE A 64 4.59 -5.49 0.54
CA PHE A 64 4.12 -5.12 -0.78
C PHE A 64 2.63 -4.87 -0.73
N CYS A 65 2.18 -3.71 -1.21
CA CYS A 65 0.77 -3.40 -1.27
C CYS A 65 0.36 -3.11 -2.71
N HIS A 66 -0.76 -3.69 -3.10
CA HIS A 66 -1.40 -3.43 -4.37
C HIS A 66 -2.59 -2.49 -4.16
N TYR A 67 -2.53 -1.36 -4.85
CA TYR A 67 -3.59 -0.35 -4.83
C TYR A 67 -4.01 -0.02 -6.25
N ARG A 68 -5.26 0.42 -6.39
CA ARG A 68 -5.77 1.08 -7.58
C ARG A 68 -5.97 2.54 -7.25
N ALA A 69 -5.41 3.44 -8.05
CA ALA A 69 -5.54 4.88 -7.80
C ALA A 69 -5.67 5.69 -9.09
N GLU A 70 -6.21 6.90 -8.97
CA GLU A 70 -6.29 7.86 -10.07
C GLU A 70 -4.89 8.24 -10.58
N ASP A 71 -3.90 8.27 -9.68
CA ASP A 71 -2.49 8.49 -10.00
C ASP A 71 -1.57 8.08 -8.84
N ALA A 72 -0.26 8.21 -9.08
CA ALA A 72 0.77 7.93 -8.07
C ALA A 72 0.84 8.97 -6.93
N GLU A 73 0.26 10.16 -7.10
CA GLU A 73 0.19 11.21 -6.07
C GLU A 73 -0.83 10.83 -4.99
N ALA A 74 -2.00 10.31 -5.37
CA ALA A 74 -2.99 9.77 -4.43
C ALA A 74 -2.40 8.68 -3.53
N ILE A 75 -1.56 7.81 -4.09
CA ILE A 75 -0.83 6.79 -3.34
C ILE A 75 0.18 7.40 -2.35
N ARG A 76 0.92 8.42 -2.78
CA ARG A 76 1.87 9.12 -1.90
C ARG A 76 1.15 9.83 -0.77
N GLU A 77 0.04 10.48 -1.07
CA GLU A 77 -0.79 11.16 -0.10
C GLU A 77 -1.34 10.18 0.95
N HIS A 78 -1.78 8.99 0.53
CA HIS A 78 -2.12 7.90 1.45
C HIS A 78 -0.96 7.52 2.36
N ALA A 79 0.22 7.28 1.78
CA ALA A 79 1.41 6.90 2.54
C ALA A 79 1.83 7.96 3.58
N GLU A 80 1.82 9.24 3.19
CA GLU A 80 2.16 10.37 4.06
C GLU A 80 1.14 10.54 5.20
N ARG A 81 -0.16 10.48 4.90
CA ARG A 81 -1.22 10.61 5.89
C ARG A 81 -1.30 9.42 6.85
N ALA A 82 -0.99 8.22 6.36
CA ALA A 82 -0.92 7.01 7.17
C ALA A 82 0.34 6.95 8.05
N GLY A 83 1.34 7.81 7.81
CA GLY A 83 2.62 7.74 8.51
C GLY A 83 3.45 6.51 8.14
N LEU A 84 3.13 5.89 7.00
CA LEU A 84 3.77 4.68 6.50
C LEU A 84 4.45 5.01 5.18
N PRO A 85 5.73 5.42 5.17
CA PRO A 85 6.39 5.85 3.95
C PRO A 85 6.45 4.71 2.92
N ALA A 86 6.03 5.02 1.69
CA ALA A 86 6.22 4.16 0.54
C ALA A 86 7.64 4.35 0.00
N THR A 87 8.53 3.38 0.21
CA THR A 87 9.93 3.47 -0.24
C THR A 87 10.02 3.37 -1.77
N ARG A 88 9.05 2.71 -2.40
CA ARG A 88 8.95 2.61 -3.85
C ARG A 88 7.49 2.49 -4.29
N ILE A 89 7.14 3.18 -5.37
CA ILE A 89 5.82 3.16 -6.00
C ILE A 89 6.03 2.97 -7.51
N ASP A 90 5.49 1.91 -8.07
CA ASP A 90 5.51 1.64 -9.51
C ASP A 90 4.10 1.36 -10.03
N ARG A 91 3.86 1.72 -11.28
CA ARG A 91 2.69 1.22 -12.01
C ARG A 91 2.83 -0.27 -12.25
N ARG A 92 1.77 -1.02 -11.98
CA ARG A 92 1.73 -2.46 -12.21
C ARG A 92 1.64 -2.72 -13.71
N GLY A 93 2.62 -3.44 -14.24
CA GLY A 93 2.60 -3.93 -15.63
C GLY A 93 1.80 -5.23 -15.76
N GLU A 94 1.75 -5.76 -16.98
CA GLU A 94 1.19 -7.09 -17.23
C GLU A 94 1.99 -8.16 -16.46
N PRO A 95 1.31 -9.05 -15.71
CA PRO A 95 2.00 -10.14 -15.03
C PRO A 95 2.66 -11.06 -16.06
N LEU A 96 3.88 -11.48 -15.78
CA LEU A 96 4.55 -12.49 -16.60
C LEU A 96 4.06 -13.88 -16.16
N GLU A 97 3.62 -14.69 -17.12
CA GLU A 97 3.32 -16.10 -16.88
C GLU A 97 4.66 -16.84 -16.65
N GLY A 98 4.90 -17.29 -15.41
CA GLY A 98 6.06 -18.11 -15.06
C GLY A 98 5.77 -19.61 -15.21
N GLU A 99 6.79 -20.38 -15.65
CA GLU A 99 6.76 -21.85 -15.83
C GLU A 99 6.62 -22.64 -14.53
#